data_AF-Q6CW19-F1
#
_entry.id   AF-Q6CW19-F1
#
_cell.length_a   1.000
_cell.length_b   1.000
_cell.length_c   1.000
_cell.angle_alpha   90.00
_cell.angle_beta   90.00
_cell.angle_gamma   90.00
#
_symmetry.space_group_name_H-M   'P 1'
#
loop_
_entity.id
_entity.type
_entity.pdbx_description
1 polymer ?
#
loop_
_entity_poly.entity_id
_entity_poly.type
_entity_poly.pdbx_seq_one_letter_code
_entity_poly.pdbx_strand_id
1 'polypeptide(L)'
;MNFVLFCFLVWQFVNPGAAFDIKGRLDLKVRNVSRHDISRTYFNLYRIRNPNDDSEWDSYSQSSKLENINGEFTFSDVPIDTGINRTTYFTLHSHSNEFNLKPNRILIQIVGNGQDQEPNLSAFENRFGREYFPSPDITYPETLNPLPLDSANRLTITTMNKQPYRKYIKIRNPGILESGPIASVLRSKFKLAGVVTVIFLVLFPILLEKFDPETAKAMRQEKMHRENAKYVSK
;
A
#
# COMPACT_ATOMS: atom_id res chain seq x y z
N MET A 1 46.63 23.96 -32.43
CA MET A 1 46.15 24.88 -31.37
C MET A 1 44.63 24.86 -31.18
N ASN A 2 43.82 24.70 -32.24
CA ASN A 2 42.35 24.76 -32.14
C ASN A 2 41.67 23.59 -31.40
N PHE A 3 42.25 22.39 -31.40
CA PHE A 3 41.62 21.21 -30.77
C PHE A 3 41.59 21.31 -29.24
N VAL A 4 42.64 21.84 -28.62
CA VAL A 4 42.72 22.03 -27.15
C VAL A 4 41.68 23.06 -26.68
N LEU A 5 41.50 24.14 -27.46
CA LEU A 5 40.51 25.18 -27.18
C LEU A 5 39.07 24.66 -27.28
N PHE A 6 38.81 23.76 -28.25
CA PHE A 6 37.52 23.08 -28.37
C PHE A 6 37.24 22.15 -27.17
N CYS A 7 38.24 21.40 -26.70
CA CYS A 7 38.08 20.56 -25.50
C CYS A 7 37.77 21.38 -24.25
N PHE A 8 38.43 22.53 -24.02
CA PHE A 8 38.10 23.40 -22.88
C PHE A 8 36.69 23.99 -22.98
N LEU A 9 36.23 24.33 -24.19
CA LEU A 9 34.87 24.82 -24.43
C LEU A 9 33.82 23.72 -24.15
N VAL A 10 34.06 22.50 -24.63
CA VAL A 10 33.19 21.34 -24.34
C VAL A 10 33.17 21.05 -22.84
N TRP A 11 34.30 21.17 -22.15
CA TRP A 11 34.37 20.92 -20.71
C TRP A 11 33.57 21.93 -19.87
N GLN A 12 33.50 23.19 -20.32
CA GLN A 12 32.65 24.22 -19.67
C GLN A 12 31.15 23.92 -19.79
N PHE A 13 30.73 23.18 -20.83
CA PHE A 13 29.35 22.72 -20.97
C PHE A 13 29.03 21.46 -20.14
N VAL A 14 30.04 20.72 -19.71
CA VAL A 14 29.88 19.58 -18.80
C VAL A 14 30.02 20.10 -17.38
N ASN A 15 29.05 20.89 -16.92
CA ASN A 15 28.92 21.16 -15.50
C ASN A 15 28.17 19.96 -14.90
N PRO A 16 28.84 19.08 -14.12
CA PRO A 16 28.17 17.95 -13.51
C PRO A 16 27.18 18.50 -12.48
N GLY A 17 25.91 18.59 -12.87
CA GLY A 17 24.84 18.74 -11.88
C GLY A 17 24.94 17.57 -10.91
N ALA A 18 24.86 17.83 -9.61
CA ALA A 18 24.83 16.72 -8.68
C ALA A 18 23.57 15.90 -8.96
N ALA A 19 23.79 14.59 -9.00
CA ALA A 19 22.77 13.62 -9.31
C ALA A 19 22.64 12.68 -8.11
N PHE A 20 21.41 12.27 -7.82
CA PHE A 20 21.09 11.42 -6.68
C PHE A 20 20.22 10.24 -7.13
N ASP A 21 20.50 9.06 -6.60
CA ASP A 21 19.72 7.86 -6.93
C ASP A 21 18.60 7.65 -5.93
N ILE A 22 17.35 7.64 -6.40
CA ILE A 22 16.18 7.34 -5.57
C ILE A 22 15.83 5.87 -5.73
N LYS A 23 15.94 5.11 -4.63
CA LYS A 23 15.67 3.66 -4.60
C LYS A 23 14.34 3.35 -3.94
N GLY A 24 13.65 2.34 -4.45
CA GLY A 24 12.41 1.85 -3.86
C GLY A 24 12.20 0.35 -4.04
N ARG A 25 11.20 -0.17 -3.33
CA ARG A 25 10.79 -1.58 -3.37
C ARG A 25 9.28 -1.70 -3.34
N LEU A 26 8.74 -2.51 -4.22
CA LEU A 26 7.36 -2.96 -4.23
C LEU A 26 7.22 -4.27 -3.45
N ASP A 27 6.48 -4.24 -2.34
CA ASP A 27 6.08 -5.41 -1.59
C ASP A 27 4.60 -5.74 -1.83
N LEU A 28 4.35 -6.82 -2.57
CA LEU A 28 3.00 -7.19 -2.97
C LEU A 28 2.16 -7.81 -1.85
N LYS A 29 2.74 -8.20 -0.69
CA LYS A 29 2.13 -8.86 0.49
C LYS A 29 1.31 -10.14 0.26
N VAL A 30 0.62 -10.27 -0.87
CA VAL A 30 -0.29 -11.36 -1.23
C VAL A 30 0.46 -12.49 -1.93
N ARG A 31 1.50 -12.15 -2.70
CA ARG A 31 2.37 -13.09 -3.41
C ARG A 31 3.71 -12.42 -3.73
N ASN A 32 4.72 -13.22 -4.09
CA ASN A 32 5.98 -12.71 -4.61
C ASN A 32 5.79 -12.04 -5.99
N VAL A 33 6.64 -11.06 -6.29
CA VAL A 33 6.65 -10.38 -7.59
C VAL A 33 7.04 -11.38 -8.68
N SER A 34 6.23 -11.49 -9.71
CA SER A 34 6.49 -12.33 -10.89
C SER A 34 7.00 -11.48 -12.06
N ARG A 35 7.56 -12.13 -13.08
CA ARG A 35 7.96 -11.45 -14.34
C ARG A 35 6.79 -10.71 -15.01
N HIS A 36 5.57 -11.22 -14.84
CA HIS A 36 4.37 -10.56 -15.36
C HIS A 36 4.14 -9.20 -14.69
N ASP A 37 4.30 -9.15 -13.37
CA ASP A 37 4.08 -7.95 -12.55
C ASP A 37 5.10 -6.86 -12.89
N ILE A 38 6.34 -7.27 -13.17
CA ILE A 38 7.44 -6.39 -13.60
C ILE A 38 7.07 -5.61 -14.85
N SER A 39 6.52 -6.29 -15.86
CA SER A 39 6.15 -5.65 -17.13
C SER A 39 4.98 -4.66 -17.01
N ARG A 40 4.18 -4.77 -15.94
CA ARG A 40 2.88 -4.12 -15.77
C ARG A 40 2.84 -3.11 -14.62
N THR A 41 3.98 -2.88 -13.99
CA THR A 41 4.14 -1.95 -12.88
C THR A 41 5.26 -0.99 -13.22
N TYR A 42 4.97 0.30 -13.10
CA TYR A 42 5.90 1.37 -13.40
C TYR A 42 5.68 2.53 -12.43
N PHE A 43 6.72 3.32 -12.26
CA PHE A 43 6.76 4.43 -11.34
C PHE A 43 7.21 5.66 -12.10
N ASN A 44 6.51 6.77 -11.92
CA ASN A 44 6.86 8.03 -12.56
C ASN A 44 7.28 9.03 -11.50
N LEU A 45 8.41 9.69 -11.72
CA LEU A 45 8.96 10.73 -10.87
C LEU A 45 8.87 12.05 -11.62
N TYR A 46 8.30 13.06 -10.98
CA TYR A 46 8.17 14.42 -11.55
C TYR A 46 8.72 15.44 -10.57
N ARG A 47 9.58 16.35 -11.03
CA ARG A 47 10.00 17.52 -10.23
C ARG A 47 8.84 18.49 -10.12
N ILE A 48 8.57 18.94 -8.91
CA ILE A 48 7.54 19.94 -8.62
C ILE A 48 8.17 21.11 -7.88
N ARG A 49 7.54 22.27 -7.99
CA ARG A 49 7.98 23.49 -7.31
C ARG A 49 7.14 23.71 -6.06
N ASN A 50 7.79 24.09 -4.96
CA ASN A 50 7.09 24.63 -3.80
C ASN A 50 6.60 26.04 -4.16
N PRO A 51 5.30 26.37 -3.97
CA PRO A 51 4.77 27.70 -4.26
C PRO A 51 5.56 28.86 -3.61
N ASN A 52 6.21 28.60 -2.47
CA ASN A 52 6.97 29.60 -1.72
C ASN A 52 8.45 29.71 -2.13
N ASP A 53 8.92 28.89 -3.08
CA ASP A 53 10.31 28.90 -3.53
C ASP A 53 10.45 29.69 -4.84
N ASP A 54 11.35 30.66 -4.85
CA ASP A 54 11.67 31.53 -6.00
C ASP A 54 12.81 30.98 -6.88
N SER A 55 13.27 29.76 -6.63
CA SER A 55 14.31 29.10 -7.42
C SER A 55 13.94 28.93 -8.90
N GLU A 56 14.97 28.92 -9.74
CA GLU A 56 14.85 28.64 -11.18
C GLU A 56 14.21 27.26 -11.38
N TRP A 57 13.17 27.22 -12.21
CA TRP A 57 12.34 26.04 -12.37
C TRP A 57 12.69 25.29 -13.65
N ASP A 58 13.31 24.12 -13.48
CA ASP A 58 13.47 23.15 -14.55
C ASP A 58 12.51 21.99 -14.37
N SER A 59 11.72 21.71 -15.41
CA SER A 59 10.87 20.52 -15.44
C SER A 59 11.74 19.26 -15.57
N TYR A 60 11.55 18.30 -14.68
CA TYR A 60 12.19 16.99 -14.77
C TYR A 60 11.13 15.89 -14.63
N SER A 61 11.25 14.86 -15.47
CA SER A 61 10.37 13.70 -15.45
C SER A 61 11.15 12.45 -15.83
N GLN A 62 11.02 11.39 -15.03
CA GLN A 62 11.64 10.09 -15.30
C GLN A 62 10.64 8.98 -14.99
N SER A 63 10.69 7.87 -15.74
CA SER A 63 9.92 6.67 -15.45
C SER A 63 10.85 5.51 -15.19
N SER A 64 10.56 4.72 -14.15
CA SER A 64 11.29 3.52 -13.78
C SER A 64 10.34 2.34 -13.71
N LYS A 65 10.84 1.15 -14.04
CA LYS A 65 10.10 -0.12 -13.92
C LYS A 65 10.75 -0.96 -12.82
N LEU A 66 10.06 -2.02 -12.41
CA LEU A 66 10.67 -3.01 -11.53
C LEU A 66 11.86 -3.68 -12.24
N GLU A 67 12.97 -3.82 -11.53
CA GLU A 67 14.21 -4.39 -12.04
C GLU A 67 14.25 -5.91 -11.83
N ASN A 68 13.66 -6.40 -10.73
CA ASN A 68 13.82 -7.77 -10.29
C ASN A 68 12.60 -8.35 -9.56
N ILE A 69 12.70 -9.64 -9.25
CA ILE A 69 11.69 -10.44 -8.51
C ILE A 69 11.59 -10.01 -7.04
N ASN A 70 12.56 -9.24 -6.52
CA ASN A 70 12.49 -8.65 -5.18
C ASN A 70 11.63 -7.37 -5.16
N GLY A 71 11.16 -6.92 -6.33
CA GLY A 71 10.32 -5.74 -6.48
C GLY A 71 11.10 -4.43 -6.42
N GLU A 72 12.40 -4.43 -6.67
CA GLU A 72 13.22 -3.22 -6.59
C GLU A 72 13.07 -2.35 -7.83
N PHE A 73 13.17 -1.03 -7.66
CA PHE A 73 13.22 -0.05 -8.74
C PHE A 73 14.11 1.12 -8.32
N THR A 74 14.83 1.69 -9.29
CA THR A 74 15.73 2.82 -9.08
C THR A 74 15.44 3.92 -10.10
N PHE A 75 15.48 5.16 -9.64
CA PHE A 75 15.62 6.34 -10.49
C PHE A 75 17.07 6.79 -10.40
N SER A 76 17.82 6.57 -11.48
CA SER A 76 19.23 6.95 -11.55
C SER A 76 19.38 8.38 -12.04
N ASP A 77 20.41 9.05 -11.53
CA ASP A 77 20.83 10.39 -11.95
C ASP A 77 19.72 11.46 -11.80
N VAL A 78 19.01 11.47 -10.67
CA VAL A 78 17.99 12.50 -10.41
C VAL A 78 18.67 13.83 -10.07
N PRO A 79 18.41 14.92 -10.80
CA PRO A 79 19.09 16.20 -10.59
C PRO A 79 18.66 16.83 -9.26
N ILE A 80 19.62 17.26 -8.47
CA ILE A 80 19.36 17.90 -7.16
C ILE A 80 20.01 19.28 -7.07
N ASP A 81 19.45 20.15 -6.25
CA ASP A 81 20.01 21.47 -5.98
C ASP A 81 21.11 21.35 -4.90
N THR A 82 22.35 21.73 -5.22
CA THR A 82 23.56 21.48 -4.39
C THR A 82 23.83 22.52 -3.30
N GLY A 83 22.92 23.45 -3.06
CA GLY A 83 23.10 24.47 -2.02
C GLY A 83 22.82 23.96 -0.62
N ILE A 84 23.43 24.60 0.39
CA ILE A 84 23.14 24.34 1.80
C ILE A 84 21.67 24.63 2.07
N ASN A 85 20.93 23.65 2.58
CA ASN A 85 19.49 23.70 2.83
C ASN A 85 18.62 24.00 1.59
N ARG A 86 19.14 23.76 0.39
CA ARG A 86 18.31 23.80 -0.82
C ARG A 86 17.47 22.53 -0.88
N THR A 87 16.17 22.70 -1.06
CA THR A 87 15.21 21.61 -1.09
C THR A 87 14.69 21.38 -2.50
N THR A 88 14.92 20.20 -3.03
CA THR A 88 14.32 19.79 -4.31
C THR A 88 13.15 18.85 -4.04
N TYR A 89 12.00 19.16 -4.62
CA TYR A 89 10.77 18.38 -4.43
C TYR A 89 10.44 17.55 -5.66
N PHE A 90 10.12 16.29 -5.42
CA PHE A 90 9.62 15.37 -6.44
C PHE A 90 8.30 14.75 -6.03
N THR A 91 7.49 14.37 -7.00
CA THR A 91 6.32 13.52 -6.78
C THR A 91 6.54 12.18 -7.44
N LEU A 92 6.37 11.12 -6.65
CA LEU A 92 6.43 9.75 -7.12
C LEU A 92 5.00 9.22 -7.26
N HIS A 93 4.69 8.73 -8.46
CA HIS A 93 3.40 8.24 -8.87
C HIS A 93 3.51 6.75 -9.15
N SER A 94 2.84 5.95 -8.33
CA SER A 94 2.93 4.49 -8.38
C SER A 94 1.79 3.90 -9.22
N HIS A 95 2.13 3.19 -10.29
CA HIS A 95 1.15 2.64 -11.22
C HIS A 95 1.31 1.13 -11.39
N SER A 96 0.20 0.40 -11.30
CA SER A 96 0.14 -1.00 -11.69
C SER A 96 -1.15 -1.28 -12.46
N ASN A 97 -1.04 -2.10 -13.49
CA ASN A 97 -2.19 -2.60 -14.21
C ASN A 97 -2.90 -3.72 -13.46
N GLU A 98 -2.32 -4.30 -12.42
CA GLU A 98 -2.93 -5.47 -11.75
C GLU A 98 -3.28 -5.22 -10.30
N PHE A 99 -2.56 -4.30 -9.66
CA PHE A 99 -2.69 -4.03 -8.24
C PHE A 99 -3.16 -2.61 -7.97
N ASN A 100 -3.91 -2.44 -6.89
CA ASN A 100 -4.12 -1.12 -6.30
C ASN A 100 -2.98 -0.88 -5.30
N LEU A 101 -2.07 0.02 -5.66
CA LEU A 101 -0.89 0.33 -4.86
C LEU A 101 -1.19 1.40 -3.81
N LYS A 102 -0.48 1.32 -2.68
CA LYS A 102 -0.42 2.33 -1.63
C LYS A 102 1.02 2.48 -1.11
N PRO A 103 1.54 3.70 -0.92
CA PRO A 103 0.90 4.96 -1.28
C PRO A 103 0.83 5.11 -2.82
N ASN A 104 -0.24 5.74 -3.33
CA ASN A 104 -0.36 6.02 -4.76
C ASN A 104 0.47 7.25 -5.16
N ARG A 105 0.41 8.29 -4.32
CA ARG A 105 1.14 9.56 -4.48
C ARG A 105 2.08 9.74 -3.29
N ILE A 106 3.35 10.01 -3.57
CA ILE A 106 4.37 10.26 -2.55
C ILE A 106 5.03 11.58 -2.89
N LEU A 107 5.15 12.47 -1.91
CA LEU A 107 6.03 13.63 -1.99
C LEU A 107 7.41 13.19 -1.52
N ILE A 108 8.43 13.43 -2.33
CA ILE A 108 9.83 13.22 -1.97
C ILE A 108 10.46 14.60 -1.82
N GLN A 109 11.10 14.81 -0.69
CA GLN A 109 11.87 16.00 -0.39
C GLN A 109 13.33 15.58 -0.26
N ILE A 110 14.19 16.18 -1.06
CA ILE A 110 15.64 15.99 -0.99
C ILE A 110 16.23 17.31 -0.52
N VAL A 111 16.95 17.28 0.60
CA VAL A 111 17.60 18.47 1.18
C VAL A 111 19.11 18.35 0.98
N GLY A 112 19.68 19.31 0.25
CA GLY A 112 21.12 19.42 0.05
C GLY A 112 21.83 19.86 1.34
N ASN A 113 22.89 19.14 1.69
CA ASN A 113 23.71 19.41 2.88
C ASN A 113 25.03 20.14 2.54
N GLY A 114 25.18 20.63 1.31
CA GLY A 114 26.42 21.18 0.75
C GLY A 114 27.07 20.25 -0.27
N GLN A 115 28.11 20.72 -0.98
CA GLN A 115 28.68 20.02 -2.13
C GLN A 115 29.34 18.66 -1.80
N ASP A 116 29.72 18.43 -0.54
CA ASP A 116 30.48 17.25 -0.12
C ASP A 116 29.71 16.30 0.82
N GLN A 117 28.43 16.56 1.08
CA GLN A 117 27.61 15.73 1.97
C GLN A 117 26.45 15.09 1.21
N GLU A 118 26.19 13.81 1.50
CA GLU A 118 25.02 13.12 0.95
C GLU A 118 23.74 13.88 1.36
N PRO A 119 22.83 14.12 0.40
CA PRO A 119 21.61 14.83 0.67
C PRO A 119 20.66 13.98 1.50
N ASN A 120 19.83 14.63 2.32
CA ASN A 120 18.84 13.94 3.13
C ASN A 120 17.55 13.71 2.34
N LEU A 121 17.14 12.45 2.20
CA LEU A 121 15.87 12.07 1.57
C LEU A 121 14.77 11.88 2.62
N SER A 122 13.68 12.60 2.46
CA SER A 122 12.45 12.45 3.23
C SER A 122 11.28 12.19 2.28
N ALA A 123 10.32 11.39 2.72
CA ALA A 123 9.15 11.04 1.93
C ALA A 123 7.86 11.21 2.74
N PHE A 124 6.80 11.64 2.08
CA PHE A 124 5.50 11.88 2.69
C PHE A 124 4.38 11.26 1.86
N GLU A 125 3.42 10.63 2.54
CA GLU A 125 2.25 10.06 1.88
C GLU A 125 1.27 11.18 1.50
N ASN A 126 0.85 11.20 0.24
CA ASN A 126 -0.26 12.03 -0.22
C ASN A 126 -1.36 11.18 -0.88
N ARG A 127 -2.53 11.79 -1.12
CA ARG A 127 -3.68 11.18 -1.77
C ARG A 127 -4.01 11.92 -3.05
N PHE A 128 -4.64 11.22 -3.99
CA PHE A 128 -5.10 11.83 -5.23
C PHE A 128 -6.11 12.94 -4.95
N GLY A 129 -5.91 14.13 -5.52
CA GLY A 129 -6.77 15.30 -5.35
C GLY A 129 -6.48 16.18 -4.14
N ARG A 130 -5.48 15.84 -3.30
CA ARG A 130 -5.00 16.69 -2.19
C ARG A 130 -3.72 17.42 -2.62
N GLU A 131 -3.62 18.70 -2.26
CA GLU A 131 -2.43 19.52 -2.50
C GLU A 131 -1.22 18.98 -1.73
N TYR A 132 -0.02 19.11 -2.31
CA TYR A 132 1.23 18.65 -1.68
C TYR A 132 1.74 19.64 -0.64
N PHE A 133 1.56 20.93 -0.91
CA PHE A 133 1.96 22.02 -0.04
C PHE A 133 0.71 22.75 0.44
N PRO A 134 0.71 23.25 1.67
CA PRO A 134 -0.39 24.06 2.14
C PRO A 134 -0.43 25.40 1.42
N SER A 135 -1.61 25.97 1.27
CA SER A 135 -1.77 27.34 0.77
C SER A 135 -1.09 28.33 1.74
N PRO A 136 -0.41 29.37 1.22
CA PRO A 136 0.40 30.27 2.03
C PRO A 136 -0.40 31.04 3.10
N ASP A 137 -1.71 31.20 2.89
CA ASP A 137 -2.59 31.97 3.77
C ASP A 137 -3.05 31.20 5.03
N ILE A 138 -2.76 29.90 5.12
CA ILE A 138 -3.24 29.06 6.22
C ILE A 138 -2.24 29.08 7.38
N THR A 139 -2.64 29.63 8.52
CA THR A 139 -1.88 29.51 9.77
C THR A 139 -1.97 28.10 10.33
N TYR A 140 -0.82 27.45 10.60
CA TYR A 140 -0.70 26.07 11.10
C TYR A 140 -1.40 25.02 10.23
N PRO A 141 -0.95 24.86 8.98
CA PRO A 141 -1.59 23.93 8.06
C PRO A 141 -1.39 22.46 8.46
N GLU A 142 -2.30 21.61 8.00
CA GLU A 142 -2.16 20.15 8.14
C GLU A 142 -0.97 19.66 7.31
N THR A 143 0.02 19.08 7.99
CA THR A 143 1.21 18.49 7.35
C THR A 143 0.94 17.09 6.82
N LEU A 144 1.60 16.72 5.72
CA LEU A 144 1.54 15.35 5.20
C LEU A 144 2.17 14.37 6.19
N ASN A 145 1.66 13.13 6.22
CA ASN A 145 2.22 12.09 7.08
C ASN A 145 3.57 11.62 6.52
N PRO A 146 4.63 11.56 7.35
CA PRO A 146 5.91 11.02 6.92
C PRO A 146 5.79 9.53 6.60
N LEU A 147 6.40 9.12 5.49
CA LEU A 147 6.50 7.74 5.07
C LEU A 147 7.86 7.20 5.54
N PRO A 148 7.90 6.20 6.44
CA PRO A 148 9.17 5.64 6.90
C PRO A 148 9.89 4.93 5.76
N LEU A 149 11.19 5.17 5.65
CA LEU A 149 12.08 4.49 4.71
C LEU A 149 12.53 3.15 5.30
N ASP A 150 12.75 2.16 4.44
CA ASP A 150 13.30 0.86 4.85
C ASP A 150 14.74 1.01 5.36
N SER A 151 15.29 -0.03 6.01
CA SER A 151 16.66 -0.03 6.57
C SER A 151 17.77 0.29 5.55
N ALA A 152 17.51 0.04 4.26
CA ALA A 152 18.39 0.37 3.14
C ALA A 152 18.08 1.75 2.51
N ASN A 153 17.38 2.64 3.21
CA ASN A 153 16.95 3.95 2.74
C ASN A 153 16.05 3.90 1.48
N ARG A 154 15.19 2.87 1.39
CA ARG A 154 14.33 2.63 0.22
C ARG A 154 12.88 2.98 0.50
N LEU A 155 12.21 3.55 -0.50
CA LEU A 155 10.75 3.76 -0.48
C LEU A 155 10.02 2.43 -0.59
N THR A 156 9.18 2.09 0.38
CA THR A 156 8.38 0.85 0.32
C THR A 156 6.96 1.15 -0.15
N ILE A 157 6.59 0.59 -1.30
CA ILE A 157 5.23 0.66 -1.85
C ILE A 157 4.59 -0.71 -1.67
N THR A 158 3.33 -0.73 -1.24
CA THR A 158 2.60 -1.97 -0.93
C THR A 158 1.26 -2.03 -1.64
N THR A 159 0.58 -3.18 -1.58
CA THR A 159 -0.80 -3.31 -2.09
C THR A 159 -1.81 -2.83 -1.05
N MET A 160 -2.96 -2.33 -1.51
CA MET A 160 -4.07 -1.95 -0.63
C MET A 160 -4.60 -3.15 0.17
N ASN A 161 -4.70 -3.01 1.50
CA ASN A 161 -5.11 -4.12 2.39
C ASN A 161 -6.49 -4.71 2.05
N LYS A 162 -7.49 -3.87 1.70
CA LYS A 162 -8.87 -4.33 1.46
C LYS A 162 -9.11 -4.79 0.03
N GLN A 163 -8.37 -4.26 -0.93
CA GLN A 163 -8.56 -4.54 -2.36
C GLN A 163 -7.20 -4.52 -3.08
N PRO A 164 -6.36 -5.55 -2.88
CA PRO A 164 -5.02 -5.57 -3.45
C PRO A 164 -5.04 -5.65 -4.98
N TYR A 165 -6.03 -6.34 -5.56
CA TYR A 165 -6.18 -6.50 -7.01
C TYR A 165 -7.11 -5.45 -7.63
N ARG A 166 -6.72 -4.97 -8.80
CA ARG A 166 -7.50 -4.08 -9.64
C ARG A 166 -8.54 -4.90 -10.40
N LYS A 167 -9.82 -4.65 -10.12
CA LYS A 167 -10.95 -5.36 -10.74
C LYS A 167 -11.45 -4.55 -11.92
N TYR A 168 -11.16 -5.03 -13.14
CA TYR A 168 -11.66 -4.40 -14.37
C TYR A 168 -13.03 -4.93 -14.79
N ILE A 169 -13.33 -6.18 -14.45
CA ILE A 169 -14.57 -6.84 -14.83
C ILE A 169 -15.54 -6.80 -13.66
N LYS A 170 -16.74 -6.25 -13.89
CA LYS A 170 -17.87 -6.31 -12.96
C LYS A 170 -18.85 -7.37 -13.45
N ILE A 171 -19.06 -8.41 -12.66
CA ILE A 171 -20.05 -9.45 -12.94
C ILE A 171 -21.45 -8.83 -12.82
N ARG A 172 -22.29 -8.98 -13.85
CA ARG A 172 -23.64 -8.37 -13.90
C ARG A 172 -24.57 -8.94 -12.83
N ASN A 173 -24.62 -10.27 -12.72
CA ASN A 173 -25.47 -10.99 -11.77
C ASN A 173 -24.59 -11.92 -10.93
N PRO A 174 -23.99 -11.44 -9.83
CA PRO A 174 -23.25 -12.31 -8.92
C PRO A 174 -24.19 -13.40 -8.37
N GLY A 175 -23.75 -14.66 -8.36
CA GLY A 175 -24.56 -15.77 -7.87
C GLY A 175 -24.97 -15.59 -6.40
N ILE A 176 -25.93 -16.39 -5.93
CA ILE A 176 -26.44 -16.36 -4.53
C ILE A 176 -25.32 -16.59 -3.49
N LEU A 177 -24.25 -17.31 -3.88
CA LEU A 177 -23.07 -17.55 -3.05
C LEU A 177 -22.05 -16.40 -3.09
N GLU A 178 -22.14 -15.51 -4.08
CA GLU A 178 -21.22 -14.38 -4.27
C GLU A 178 -21.79 -13.04 -3.79
N SER A 179 -23.12 -12.91 -3.76
CA SER A 179 -23.82 -11.72 -3.29
C SER A 179 -25.03 -12.07 -2.42
N GLY A 180 -25.43 -11.11 -1.57
CA GLY A 180 -26.57 -11.27 -0.66
C GLY A 180 -26.22 -11.84 0.72
N PRO A 181 -27.25 -12.15 1.54
CA PRO A 181 -27.07 -12.57 2.93
C PRO A 181 -26.29 -13.88 3.08
N ILE A 182 -26.60 -14.88 2.23
CA ILE A 182 -25.93 -16.19 2.23
C ILE A 182 -24.43 -16.02 1.93
N ALA A 183 -24.10 -15.25 0.89
CA ALA A 183 -22.71 -14.91 0.56
C ALA A 183 -21.98 -14.19 1.71
N SER A 184 -22.66 -13.31 2.44
CA SER A 184 -22.08 -12.61 3.60
C SER A 184 -21.71 -13.58 4.72
N VAL A 185 -22.55 -14.59 4.97
CA VAL A 185 -22.27 -15.64 5.96
C VAL A 185 -21.06 -16.48 5.52
N LEU A 186 -21.06 -16.94 4.27
CA LEU A 186 -19.97 -17.78 3.74
C LEU A 186 -18.61 -17.07 3.71
N ARG A 187 -18.57 -15.76 3.44
CA ARG A 187 -17.32 -14.97 3.40
C ARG A 187 -16.74 -14.64 4.77
N SER A 188 -17.55 -14.62 5.81
CA SER A 188 -17.09 -14.28 7.17
C SER A 188 -16.87 -15.55 7.97
N LYS A 189 -15.60 -15.84 8.32
CA LYS A 189 -15.23 -16.99 9.16
C LYS A 189 -16.07 -17.07 10.43
N PHE A 190 -16.33 -15.92 11.06
CA PHE A 190 -17.13 -15.84 12.29
C PHE A 190 -18.62 -16.12 12.07
N LYS A 191 -19.23 -15.59 11.00
CA LYS A 191 -20.64 -15.87 10.69
C LYS A 191 -20.83 -17.32 10.29
N LEU A 192 -19.91 -17.89 9.51
CA LEU A 192 -19.93 -19.28 9.13
C LEU A 192 -19.83 -20.19 10.36
N ALA A 193 -18.90 -19.91 11.28
CA ALA A 193 -18.79 -20.65 12.54
C ALA A 193 -20.10 -20.59 13.34
N GLY A 194 -20.71 -19.41 13.48
CA GLY A 194 -22.01 -19.26 14.14
C GLY A 194 -23.12 -20.10 13.50
N VAL A 195 -23.22 -20.12 12.17
CA VAL A 195 -24.22 -20.94 11.47
C VAL A 195 -23.95 -22.43 11.65
N VAL A 196 -22.70 -22.87 11.58
CA VAL A 196 -22.31 -24.27 11.84
C VAL A 196 -22.68 -24.66 13.27
N THR A 197 -22.39 -23.81 14.26
CA THR A 197 -22.77 -24.05 15.66
C THR A 197 -24.28 -24.18 15.83
N VAL A 198 -25.08 -23.32 15.19
CA VAL A 198 -26.56 -23.43 15.24
C VAL A 198 -27.04 -24.74 14.62
N ILE A 199 -26.48 -25.15 13.48
CA ILE A 199 -26.80 -26.43 12.84
C ILE A 199 -26.45 -27.60 13.76
N PHE A 200 -25.27 -27.58 14.39
CA PHE A 200 -24.89 -28.60 15.36
C PHE A 200 -25.80 -28.61 16.58
N LEU A 201 -26.19 -27.46 17.14
CA LEU A 201 -27.12 -27.42 18.28
C LEU A 201 -28.48 -28.05 17.95
N VAL A 202 -28.96 -27.92 16.71
CA VAL A 202 -30.21 -28.54 16.25
C VAL A 202 -30.04 -30.03 15.96
N LEU A 203 -28.94 -30.44 15.32
CA LEU A 203 -28.71 -31.83 14.94
C LEU A 203 -28.18 -32.70 16.07
N PHE A 204 -27.46 -32.13 17.03
CA PHE A 204 -26.79 -32.88 18.09
C PHE A 204 -27.75 -33.76 18.91
N PRO A 205 -28.95 -33.30 19.35
CA PRO A 205 -29.90 -34.18 20.03
C PRO A 205 -30.37 -35.36 19.19
N ILE A 206 -30.56 -35.14 17.88
CA ILE A 206 -31.00 -36.17 16.93
C ILE A 206 -29.90 -37.21 16.69
N LEU A 207 -28.65 -36.76 16.59
CA LEU A 207 -27.50 -37.64 16.44
C LEU A 207 -27.22 -38.42 17.73
N LEU A 208 -27.34 -37.77 18.90
CA LEU A 208 -27.15 -38.41 20.20
C LEU A 208 -28.18 -39.52 20.42
N GLU A 209 -29.45 -39.31 20.05
CA GLU A 209 -30.48 -40.35 20.12
C GLU A 209 -30.20 -41.57 19.22
N LYS A 210 -29.52 -41.38 18.08
CA LYS A 210 -29.18 -42.48 17.16
C LYS A 210 -27.89 -43.21 17.53
N PHE A 211 -26.88 -42.51 18.04
CA PHE A 211 -25.57 -43.10 18.34
C PHE A 211 -25.44 -43.58 19.79
N ASP A 212 -26.14 -42.94 20.73
CA ASP A 212 -26.10 -43.28 22.16
C ASP A 212 -27.51 -43.21 22.78
N PRO A 213 -28.33 -44.26 22.57
CA PRO A 213 -29.69 -44.31 23.09
C PRO A 213 -29.72 -44.38 24.63
N GLU A 214 -28.64 -44.83 25.28
CA GLU A 214 -28.56 -44.90 26.74
C GLU A 214 -28.43 -43.50 27.34
N THR A 215 -27.52 -42.68 26.81
CA THR A 215 -27.38 -41.27 27.24
C THR A 215 -28.64 -40.46 26.91
N ALA A 216 -29.27 -40.70 25.75
CA ALA A 216 -30.52 -40.02 25.40
C ALA A 216 -31.68 -40.36 26.38
N LYS A 217 -31.78 -41.62 26.82
CA LYS A 217 -32.76 -42.03 27.84
C LYS A 217 -32.47 -41.40 29.20
N ALA A 218 -31.20 -41.38 29.63
CA ALA A 218 -30.80 -40.77 30.89
C ALA A 218 -31.15 -39.27 30.92
N MET A 219 -30.86 -38.53 29.84
CA MET A 219 -31.22 -37.12 29.72
C MET A 219 -32.73 -36.87 29.74
N ARG A 220 -33.52 -37.75 29.10
CA ARG A 220 -35.00 -37.66 29.14
C ARG A 220 -35.54 -37.91 30.55
N GLN A 221 -35.02 -38.91 31.26
CA GLN A 221 -35.41 -39.18 32.64
C GLN A 221 -35.05 -38.01 33.54
N GLU A 222 -33.85 -37.45 33.43
CA GLU A 222 -33.45 -36.28 34.21
C GLU A 222 -34.33 -35.05 33.92
N LYS A 223 -34.67 -34.82 32.65
CA LYS A 223 -35.60 -33.74 32.28
C LYS A 223 -36.98 -33.94 32.92
N MET A 224 -37.53 -35.16 32.86
CA MET A 224 -38.81 -35.50 33.50
C MET A 224 -38.74 -35.33 35.03
N HIS A 225 -37.66 -35.75 35.68
CA HIS A 225 -37.46 -35.56 37.12
C HIS A 225 -37.41 -34.07 37.50
N ARG A 226 -36.71 -33.24 36.73
CA ARG A 226 -36.63 -31.78 36.96
C ARG A 226 -37.98 -31.09 36.71
N GLU A 227 -38.74 -31.51 35.70
CA GLU A 227 -40.08 -30.99 35.44
C GLU A 227 -41.05 -31.38 36.56
N ASN A 228 -41.04 -32.63 37.01
CA ASN A 228 -41.85 -33.09 38.13
C ASN A 228 -41.47 -32.39 39.44
N ALA A 229 -40.19 -32.15 39.71
CA ALA A 229 -39.74 -31.42 40.90
C ALA A 229 -40.26 -29.98 40.98
N LYS A 230 -40.56 -29.32 39.85
CA LYS A 230 -41.20 -27.99 39.84
C LYS A 230 -42.65 -28.03 40.32
N TYR A 231 -43.33 -29.16 40.19
CA TYR A 231 -44.73 -29.31 40.64
C TYR A 231 -44.84 -29.79 42.09
N VAL A 232 -43.76 -30.37 42.65
CA VAL A 232 -43.71 -30.84 44.05
C VAL A 232 -43.22 -29.74 45.02
N SER A 233 -42.78 -28.59 44.51
CA SER A 233 -42.23 -27.46 45.30
C SER A 233 -43.15 -26.22 45.36
N LYS A 234 -44.47 -26.39 45.20
CA LYS A 234 -45.51 -25.42 45.57
C LYS A 234 -46.41 -26.02 46.63
#